data_AF-A0A0D2FUP5-F1
#
_entry.id   AF-A0A0D2FUP5-F1
#
_cell.length_a   1.000
_cell.length_b   1.000
_cell.length_c   1.000
_cell.angle_alpha   90.00
_cell.angle_beta   90.00
_cell.angle_gamma   90.00
#
_symmetry.space_group_name_H-M   'P 1'
#
loop_
_entity.id
_entity.type
_entity.pdbx_description
1 polymer ?
#
loop_
_entity_poly.entity_id
_entity_poly.type
_entity_poly.pdbx_seq_one_letter_code
_entity_poly.pdbx_strand_id
1 'polypeptide(L)'
;MKYSILLASMATTLMAAPVTPYQFEWTPTLAGYFDVVFQYMQQAKTPGRPPVTCDLSRAAMPVAPTPLPFPPGLVLEHVAVGRGVQNYTCDNATATPAAVGAVARFYNASCIAADWPDLLGLIPNLALQYPLPADPAAPLAPSDLQLSTHHFFSNTTTPVFAFDAATSPDLGTVFAEKGNSSTAPANAVPGVNGVGNGAVPWLYLTTRPTTQGDIKAVYRLNTAGGQPPETCANMPAAFSVDYAAVYWFWK
;
A
#
# COMPACT_ATOMS: atom_id res chain seq x y z
N MET A 1 0.04 70.82 31.09
CA MET A 1 -0.08 70.82 29.62
C MET A 1 0.38 69.48 29.08
N LYS A 2 -0.51 68.76 28.38
CA LYS A 2 -0.23 68.09 27.08
C LYS A 2 0.75 66.89 27.09
N TYR A 3 0.47 65.67 26.60
CA TYR A 3 -0.57 65.05 25.79
C TYR A 3 -0.58 63.55 26.11
N SER A 4 -1.75 62.90 26.23
CA SER A 4 -1.84 61.44 26.20
C SER A 4 -1.99 60.99 24.74
N ILE A 5 -1.01 60.25 24.23
CA ILE A 5 -1.06 59.62 22.90
C ILE A 5 -1.65 58.22 23.09
N LEU A 6 -2.85 58.00 22.58
CA LEU A 6 -3.46 56.66 22.44
C LEU A 6 -2.83 55.97 21.23
N LEU A 7 -1.89 55.07 21.45
CA LEU A 7 -1.48 54.09 20.45
C LEU A 7 -2.55 52.99 20.37
N ALA A 8 -3.35 53.00 19.31
CA ALA A 8 -4.15 51.86 18.92
C ALA A 8 -3.23 50.80 18.30
N SER A 9 -2.89 49.74 19.05
CA SER A 9 -2.24 48.57 18.48
C SER A 9 -3.29 47.72 17.74
N MET A 10 -3.20 47.69 16.41
CA MET A 10 -3.85 46.65 15.61
C MET A 10 -3.20 45.32 15.99
N ALA A 11 -3.93 44.49 16.73
CA ALA A 11 -3.56 43.09 16.91
C ALA A 11 -3.77 42.38 15.58
N THR A 12 -2.70 42.16 14.82
CA THR A 12 -2.70 41.21 13.71
C THR A 12 -2.95 39.83 14.31
N THR A 13 -4.15 39.29 14.10
CA THR A 13 -4.44 37.88 14.32
C THR A 13 -3.63 37.08 13.29
N LEU A 14 -2.39 36.74 13.66
CA LEU A 14 -1.68 35.63 13.06
C LEU A 14 -2.52 34.38 13.36
N MET A 15 -3.35 33.98 12.40
CA MET A 15 -3.87 32.62 12.35
C MET A 15 -2.64 31.71 12.35
N ALA A 16 -2.30 31.15 13.50
CA ALA A 16 -1.30 30.11 13.59
C ALA A 16 -1.78 28.99 12.66
N ALA A 17 -1.08 28.80 11.54
CA ALA A 17 -1.31 27.64 10.69
C ALA A 17 -1.18 26.39 11.59
N PRO A 18 -2.09 25.41 11.48
CA PRO A 18 -1.99 24.19 12.26
C PRO A 18 -0.62 23.56 11.99
N VAL A 19 0.20 23.43 13.03
CA VAL A 19 1.42 22.64 13.00
C VAL A 19 1.01 21.18 12.82
N THR A 20 0.95 20.72 11.59
CA THR A 20 0.80 19.28 11.33
C THR A 20 2.08 18.60 11.80
N PRO A 21 2.02 17.60 12.70
CA PRO A 21 3.21 16.93 13.24
C PRO A 21 4.00 16.16 12.17
N TYR A 22 3.44 16.02 10.95
CA TYR A 22 4.15 15.49 9.79
C TYR A 22 4.42 16.62 8.79
N GLN A 23 5.68 17.05 8.71
CA GLN A 23 6.17 17.80 7.56
C GLN A 23 6.60 16.77 6.51
N PHE A 24 5.73 16.49 5.54
CA PHE A 24 6.11 15.68 4.39
C PHE A 24 6.90 16.56 3.42
N GLU A 25 8.08 16.09 3.00
CA GLU A 25 8.80 16.74 1.89
C GLU A 25 7.96 16.66 0.61
N TRP A 26 7.86 17.78 -0.10
CA TRP A 26 7.10 17.85 -1.35
C TRP A 26 7.88 17.21 -2.50
N THR A 27 7.59 15.92 -2.73
CA THR A 27 8.21 15.13 -3.81
C THR A 27 7.29 15.06 -5.03
N PRO A 28 7.82 14.76 -6.24
CA PRO A 28 6.99 14.49 -7.41
C PRO A 28 5.93 13.40 -7.19
N THR A 29 6.25 12.36 -6.41
CA THR A 29 5.32 11.29 -6.04
C THR A 29 4.17 11.81 -5.18
N LEU A 30 4.47 12.64 -4.18
CA LEU A 30 3.47 13.27 -3.32
C LEU A 30 2.58 14.25 -4.11
N ALA A 31 3.20 15.04 -4.98
CA ALA A 31 2.49 15.97 -5.86
C ALA A 31 1.52 15.25 -6.78
N GLY A 32 1.96 14.19 -7.49
CA GLY A 32 1.11 13.42 -8.38
C GLY A 32 -0.07 12.75 -7.67
N TYR A 33 0.14 12.25 -6.45
CA TYR A 33 -0.95 11.74 -5.61
C TYR A 33 -1.98 12.85 -5.29
N PHE A 34 -1.53 14.00 -4.81
CA PHE A 34 -2.44 15.09 -4.44
C PHE A 34 -3.11 15.78 -5.63
N ASP A 35 -2.51 15.76 -6.82
CA ASP A 35 -3.15 16.25 -8.04
C ASP A 35 -4.40 15.42 -8.35
N VAL A 36 -4.33 14.09 -8.25
CA VAL A 36 -5.48 13.20 -8.46
C VAL A 36 -6.51 13.37 -7.34
N VAL A 37 -6.08 13.47 -6.08
CA VAL A 37 -6.98 13.77 -4.94
C VAL A 37 -7.72 15.08 -5.18
N PHE A 38 -7.00 16.13 -5.58
CA PHE A 38 -7.59 17.43 -5.86
C PHE A 38 -8.62 17.36 -6.99
N GLN A 39 -8.34 16.64 -8.07
CA GLN A 39 -9.30 16.41 -9.15
C GLN A 39 -10.60 15.76 -8.64
N TYR A 40 -10.50 14.71 -7.81
CA TYR A 40 -11.68 14.08 -7.24
C TYR A 40 -12.45 14.99 -6.28
N MET A 41 -11.75 15.82 -5.49
CA MET A 41 -12.37 16.85 -4.66
C MET A 41 -13.14 17.88 -5.48
N GLN A 42 -12.60 18.33 -6.61
CA GLN A 42 -13.31 19.26 -7.50
C GLN A 42 -14.55 18.61 -8.11
N GLN A 43 -14.44 17.37 -8.57
CA GLN A 43 -15.59 16.62 -9.05
C GLN A 43 -16.66 16.46 -7.95
N ALA A 44 -16.27 16.21 -6.69
CA ALA A 44 -17.20 16.03 -5.57
C ALA A 44 -18.00 17.30 -5.24
N LYS A 45 -17.47 18.48 -5.55
CA LYS A 45 -18.17 19.76 -5.39
C LYS A 45 -19.18 20.05 -6.51
N THR A 46 -19.19 19.25 -7.57
CA THR A 46 -20.10 19.46 -8.71
C THR A 46 -21.55 19.12 -8.31
N PRO A 47 -22.51 20.05 -8.48
CA PRO A 47 -23.91 19.80 -8.15
C PRO A 47 -24.48 18.60 -8.91
N GLY A 48 -25.29 17.78 -8.23
CA GLY A 48 -25.96 16.62 -8.83
C GLY A 48 -25.08 15.37 -9.00
N ARG A 49 -23.84 15.38 -8.50
CA ARG A 49 -23.00 14.16 -8.47
C ARG A 49 -23.61 13.13 -7.51
N PRO A 50 -23.74 11.86 -7.94
CA PRO A 50 -24.14 10.78 -7.03
C PRO A 50 -23.16 10.65 -5.85
N PRO A 51 -23.65 10.27 -4.66
CA PRO A 51 -22.78 9.96 -3.54
C PRO A 51 -21.85 8.78 -3.87
N VAL A 52 -20.68 8.77 -3.25
CA VAL A 52 -19.74 7.65 -3.25
C VAL A 52 -20.41 6.46 -2.57
N THR A 53 -20.49 5.31 -3.25
CA THR A 53 -21.22 4.14 -2.73
C THR A 53 -20.32 3.03 -2.21
N CYS A 54 -19.01 3.06 -2.51
CA CYS A 54 -18.08 1.99 -2.17
C CYS A 54 -18.56 0.62 -2.68
N ASP A 55 -19.09 0.58 -3.91
CA ASP A 55 -19.59 -0.64 -4.51
C ASP A 55 -18.44 -1.43 -5.14
N LEU A 56 -17.95 -2.44 -4.42
CA LEU A 56 -16.83 -3.30 -4.83
C LEU A 56 -17.09 -4.05 -6.14
N SER A 57 -18.35 -4.23 -6.57
CA SER A 57 -18.63 -4.84 -7.88
C SER A 57 -18.15 -3.99 -9.07
N ARG A 58 -17.90 -2.70 -8.84
CA ARG A 58 -17.36 -1.76 -9.82
C ARG A 58 -15.83 -1.70 -9.82
N ALA A 59 -15.17 -2.27 -8.81
CA ALA A 59 -13.73 -2.26 -8.72
C ALA A 59 -13.11 -3.24 -9.73
N ALA A 60 -12.04 -2.81 -10.40
CA ALA A 60 -11.37 -3.62 -11.42
C ALA A 60 -9.88 -3.72 -11.13
N MET A 61 -9.35 -4.94 -11.18
CA MET A 61 -7.90 -5.17 -11.12
C MET A 61 -7.23 -4.62 -12.39
N PRO A 62 -6.03 -4.03 -12.28
CA PRO A 62 -5.26 -3.67 -13.46
C PRO A 62 -4.84 -4.91 -14.26
N VAL A 63 -4.59 -4.71 -15.55
CA VAL A 63 -4.13 -5.77 -16.45
C VAL A 63 -2.65 -6.09 -16.17
N ALA A 64 -2.36 -7.36 -15.91
CA ALA A 64 -1.00 -7.84 -15.68
C ALA A 64 -0.20 -7.93 -17.00
N PRO A 65 1.11 -7.62 -17.01
CA PRO A 65 1.97 -7.80 -18.18
C PRO A 65 1.90 -9.21 -18.77
N THR A 66 1.95 -10.22 -17.90
CA THR A 66 1.61 -11.60 -18.22
C THR A 66 0.27 -11.91 -17.54
N PRO A 67 -0.76 -12.37 -18.28
CA PRO A 67 -2.07 -12.65 -17.70
C PRO A 67 -2.00 -13.58 -16.49
N LEU A 68 -2.59 -13.15 -15.37
CA LEU A 68 -2.76 -13.98 -14.19
C LEU A 68 -4.07 -14.77 -14.28
N PRO A 69 -4.15 -16.00 -13.72
CA PRO A 69 -5.38 -16.77 -13.69
C PRO A 69 -6.48 -16.02 -12.93
N PHE A 70 -7.72 -16.14 -13.38
CA PHE A 70 -8.90 -15.63 -12.66
C PHE A 70 -9.97 -16.73 -12.62
N PRO A 71 -10.11 -17.47 -11.51
CA PRO A 71 -11.14 -18.49 -11.39
C PRO A 71 -12.55 -17.87 -11.52
N PRO A 72 -13.46 -18.47 -12.30
CA PRO A 72 -14.81 -17.94 -12.45
C PRO A 72 -15.61 -18.08 -11.16
N GLY A 73 -16.57 -17.18 -10.95
CA GLY A 73 -17.53 -17.24 -9.85
C GLY A 73 -17.05 -16.62 -8.53
N LEU A 74 -15.85 -16.06 -8.49
CA LEU A 74 -15.36 -15.33 -7.31
C LEU A 74 -15.91 -13.90 -7.24
N VAL A 75 -16.14 -13.44 -6.01
CA VAL A 75 -16.60 -12.07 -5.71
C VAL A 75 -15.53 -11.34 -4.91
N LEU A 76 -15.29 -10.06 -5.24
CA LEU A 76 -14.33 -9.23 -4.53
C LEU A 76 -14.85 -8.88 -3.15
N GLU A 77 -14.05 -9.17 -2.13
CA GLU A 77 -14.43 -8.96 -0.73
C GLU A 77 -13.66 -7.82 -0.08
N HIS A 78 -12.37 -7.67 -0.39
CA HIS A 78 -11.53 -6.64 0.22
C HIS A 78 -10.38 -6.24 -0.69
N VAL A 79 -10.00 -4.97 -0.63
CA VAL A 79 -8.78 -4.44 -1.24
C VAL A 79 -7.97 -3.73 -0.17
N ALA A 80 -6.66 -3.98 -0.14
CA ALA A 80 -5.76 -3.34 0.80
C ALA A 80 -4.46 -2.88 0.15
N VAL A 81 -3.88 -1.80 0.65
CA VAL A 81 -2.49 -1.42 0.36
C VAL A 81 -1.60 -2.03 1.41
N GLY A 82 -0.70 -2.92 1.01
CA GLY A 82 0.35 -3.46 1.87
C GLY A 82 1.60 -2.59 1.84
N ARG A 83 2.16 -2.29 3.00
CA ARG A 83 3.48 -1.66 3.16
C ARG A 83 4.31 -2.46 4.16
N GLY A 84 5.54 -2.81 3.78
CA GLY A 84 6.45 -3.55 4.64
C GLY A 84 7.74 -3.92 3.95
N VAL A 85 8.32 -5.07 4.30
CA VAL A 85 9.60 -5.54 3.75
C VAL A 85 9.51 -6.94 3.19
N GLN A 86 10.29 -7.20 2.15
CA GLN A 86 10.64 -8.53 1.67
C GLN A 86 11.93 -8.97 2.35
N ASN A 87 12.00 -10.22 2.81
CA ASN A 87 13.17 -10.77 3.49
C ASN A 87 13.90 -11.76 2.59
N TYR A 88 15.22 -11.62 2.56
CA TYR A 88 16.11 -12.41 1.73
C TYR A 88 17.28 -12.96 2.54
N THR A 89 17.81 -14.10 2.09
CA THR A 89 19.07 -14.67 2.58
C THR A 89 20.06 -14.88 1.45
N CYS A 90 21.33 -14.91 1.83
CA CYS A 90 22.47 -15.11 0.96
C CYS A 90 23.33 -16.25 1.46
N ASP A 91 23.59 -17.23 0.59
CA ASP A 91 24.48 -18.35 0.90
C ASP A 91 25.96 -17.95 0.74
N ASN A 92 26.29 -17.30 -0.37
CA ASN A 92 27.62 -16.78 -0.67
C ASN A 92 27.51 -15.58 -1.63
N ALA A 93 28.61 -14.85 -1.85
CA ALA A 93 28.60 -13.58 -2.58
C ALA A 93 28.16 -13.67 -4.05
N THR A 94 28.26 -14.82 -4.72
CA THR A 94 27.84 -14.99 -6.13
C THR A 94 26.45 -15.59 -6.28
N ALA A 95 25.83 -16.04 -5.18
CA ALA A 95 24.48 -16.57 -5.19
C ALA A 95 23.44 -15.48 -5.50
N THR A 96 22.31 -15.87 -6.08
CA THR A 96 21.11 -15.02 -6.14
C THR A 96 20.42 -15.03 -4.77
N PRO A 97 20.01 -13.87 -4.22
CA PRO A 97 19.31 -13.82 -2.95
C PRO A 97 18.03 -14.66 -2.93
N ALA A 98 17.89 -15.52 -1.93
CA ALA A 98 16.72 -16.38 -1.77
C ALA A 98 15.64 -15.67 -0.95
N ALA A 99 14.41 -15.58 -1.48
CA ALA A 99 13.29 -15.02 -0.74
C ALA A 99 12.88 -15.98 0.40
N VAL A 100 12.81 -15.48 1.63
CA VAL A 100 12.46 -16.27 2.82
C VAL A 100 11.18 -15.80 3.51
N GLY A 101 10.50 -14.79 2.94
CA GLY A 101 9.19 -14.34 3.37
C GLY A 101 9.06 -12.83 3.32
N ALA A 102 7.99 -12.31 3.90
CA ALA A 102 7.68 -10.89 4.00
C ALA A 102 7.01 -10.59 5.33
N VAL A 103 7.11 -9.34 5.78
CA VAL A 103 6.30 -8.81 6.89
C VAL A 103 5.77 -7.45 6.48
N ALA A 104 4.47 -7.23 6.65
CA ALA A 104 3.83 -5.99 6.25
C ALA A 104 2.54 -5.70 7.02
N ARG A 105 2.11 -4.43 6.97
CA ARG A 105 0.82 -3.96 7.45
C ARG A 105 -0.04 -3.57 6.26
N PHE A 106 -1.30 -3.98 6.27
CA PHE A 106 -2.21 -3.81 5.14
C PHE A 106 -3.35 -2.89 5.56
N TYR A 107 -3.58 -1.88 4.74
CA TYR A 107 -4.49 -0.79 5.02
C TYR A 107 -5.67 -0.83 4.06
N ASN A 108 -6.89 -0.75 4.57
CA ASN A 108 -8.12 -0.89 3.79
C ASN A 108 -8.19 0.17 2.69
N ALA A 109 -8.31 -0.28 1.45
CA ALA A 109 -8.43 0.54 0.25
C ALA A 109 -9.64 0.12 -0.62
N SER A 110 -10.59 -0.62 -0.06
CA SER A 110 -11.77 -1.15 -0.75
C SER A 110 -12.59 -0.05 -1.46
N CYS A 111 -12.89 1.05 -0.77
CA CYS A 111 -13.64 2.15 -1.39
C CYS A 111 -12.81 2.92 -2.43
N ILE A 112 -11.49 3.01 -2.25
CA ILE A 112 -10.60 3.59 -3.26
C ILE A 112 -10.62 2.74 -4.52
N ALA A 113 -10.58 1.42 -4.38
CA ALA A 113 -10.66 0.51 -5.51
C ALA A 113 -11.96 0.63 -6.31
N ALA A 114 -13.09 0.85 -5.62
CA ALA A 114 -14.40 0.98 -6.23
C ALA A 114 -14.63 2.35 -6.91
N ASP A 115 -14.27 3.44 -6.23
CA ASP A 115 -14.69 4.78 -6.63
C ASP A 115 -13.56 5.64 -7.22
N TRP A 116 -12.29 5.30 -6.92
CA TRP A 116 -11.10 6.06 -7.34
C TRP A 116 -9.97 5.13 -7.82
N PRO A 117 -10.21 4.29 -8.85
CA PRO A 117 -9.26 3.26 -9.28
C PRO A 117 -7.91 3.83 -9.73
N ASP A 118 -7.89 5.02 -10.32
CA ASP A 118 -6.65 5.70 -10.75
C ASP A 118 -5.78 6.10 -9.55
N LEU A 119 -6.41 6.41 -8.41
CA LEU A 119 -5.69 6.73 -7.18
C LEU A 119 -5.05 5.48 -6.57
N LEU A 120 -5.76 4.35 -6.60
CA LEU A 120 -5.32 3.09 -5.99
C LEU A 120 -3.92 2.67 -6.47
N GLY A 121 -3.66 2.81 -7.78
CA GLY A 121 -2.37 2.45 -8.37
C GLY A 121 -1.20 3.33 -7.93
N LEU A 122 -1.46 4.55 -7.44
CA LEU A 122 -0.45 5.50 -6.98
C LEU A 122 -0.04 5.27 -5.52
N ILE A 123 -0.94 4.71 -4.70
CA ILE A 123 -0.72 4.61 -3.25
C ILE A 123 0.51 3.75 -2.89
N PRO A 124 0.78 2.59 -3.53
CA PRO A 124 2.00 1.84 -3.22
C PRO A 124 3.28 2.64 -3.46
N ASN A 125 3.35 3.40 -4.55
CA ASN A 125 4.52 4.23 -4.87
C ASN A 125 4.76 5.29 -3.79
N LEU A 126 3.68 5.87 -3.28
CA LEU A 126 3.71 6.85 -2.21
C LEU A 126 4.06 6.22 -0.86
N ALA A 127 3.39 5.13 -0.49
CA ALA A 127 3.60 4.40 0.76
C ALA A 127 5.04 3.91 0.90
N LEU A 128 5.69 3.55 -0.21
CA LEU A 128 7.09 3.15 -0.22
C LEU A 128 8.03 4.27 0.25
N GLN A 129 7.70 5.54 0.02
CA GLN A 129 8.57 6.68 0.36
C GLN A 129 8.60 7.01 1.86
N TYR A 130 7.65 6.46 2.62
CA TYR A 130 7.51 6.77 4.03
C TYR A 130 7.75 5.52 4.89
N PRO A 131 8.35 5.70 6.09
CA PRO A 131 8.40 4.64 7.07
C PRO A 131 6.97 4.28 7.51
N LEU A 132 6.79 3.02 7.94
CA LEU A 132 5.56 2.64 8.63
C LEU A 132 5.40 3.48 9.91
N PRO A 133 4.16 3.83 10.30
CA PRO A 133 3.90 4.53 11.54
C PRO A 133 4.52 3.81 12.75
N ALA A 134 5.05 4.58 13.70
CA ALA A 134 5.64 4.04 14.92
C ALA A 134 4.60 3.29 15.77
N ASP A 135 3.39 3.84 15.87
CA ASP A 135 2.24 3.12 16.39
C ASP A 135 1.79 2.07 15.35
N PRO A 136 1.83 0.77 15.69
CA PRO A 136 1.44 -0.29 14.77
C PRO A 136 -0.02 -0.22 14.31
N ALA A 137 -0.91 0.40 15.09
CA ALA A 137 -2.33 0.55 14.78
C ALA A 137 -2.65 1.85 14.02
N ALA A 138 -1.69 2.77 13.90
CA ALA A 138 -1.96 4.06 13.28
C ALA A 138 -2.22 3.95 11.76
N PRO A 139 -3.04 4.86 11.19
CA PRO A 139 -3.32 4.91 9.76
C PRO A 139 -2.07 5.13 8.92
N LEU A 140 -2.13 4.70 7.66
CA LEU A 140 -1.04 4.88 6.70
C LEU A 140 -0.96 6.33 6.21
N ALA A 141 0.06 7.05 6.66
CA ALA A 141 0.39 8.36 6.13
C ALA A 141 0.96 8.28 4.70
N PRO A 142 0.71 9.28 3.83
CA PRO A 142 -0.20 10.44 4.03
C PRO A 142 -1.65 10.15 3.59
N SER A 143 -1.97 8.91 3.21
CA SER A 143 -3.28 8.51 2.68
C SER A 143 -4.39 8.34 3.71
N ASP A 144 -4.04 8.30 5.01
CA ASP A 144 -4.93 8.08 6.16
C ASP A 144 -5.76 6.77 6.08
N LEU A 145 -5.24 5.76 5.37
CA LEU A 145 -5.89 4.45 5.26
C LEU A 145 -5.78 3.70 6.58
N GLN A 146 -6.90 3.12 7.02
CA GLN A 146 -6.98 2.40 8.29
C GLN A 146 -6.38 1.01 8.18
N LEU A 147 -5.66 0.56 9.21
CA LEU A 147 -5.12 -0.79 9.28
C LEU A 147 -6.25 -1.83 9.16
N SER A 148 -6.01 -2.95 8.49
CA SER A 148 -7.03 -4.00 8.33
C SER A 148 -6.47 -5.42 8.36
N THR A 149 -5.16 -5.59 8.20
CA THR A 149 -4.56 -6.93 8.16
C THR A 149 -3.09 -6.85 8.52
N HIS A 150 -2.60 -7.81 9.32
CA HIS A 150 -1.17 -8.08 9.43
C HIS A 150 -0.77 -9.19 8.46
N HIS A 151 0.34 -8.96 7.77
CA HIS A 151 0.90 -9.93 6.83
C HIS A 151 2.26 -10.43 7.33
N PHE A 152 2.42 -11.74 7.33
CA PHE A 152 3.68 -12.41 7.65
C PHE A 152 3.76 -13.76 6.93
N PHE A 153 4.88 -14.46 7.08
CA PHE A 153 5.06 -15.82 6.58
C PHE A 153 5.14 -16.78 7.75
N SER A 154 4.27 -17.80 7.80
CA SER A 154 4.31 -18.82 8.88
C SER A 154 5.42 -19.86 8.68
N ASN A 155 5.90 -19.97 7.46
CA ASN A 155 7.14 -20.65 7.05
C ASN A 155 7.60 -19.99 5.73
N THR A 156 8.72 -20.43 5.16
CA THR A 156 9.32 -19.82 3.94
C THR A 156 8.42 -19.82 2.69
N THR A 157 7.30 -20.56 2.69
CA THR A 157 6.43 -20.74 1.52
C THR A 157 4.96 -20.39 1.76
N THR A 158 4.57 -20.08 2.99
CA THR A 158 3.16 -19.83 3.36
C THR A 158 2.98 -18.38 3.80
N PRO A 159 2.60 -17.48 2.88
CA PRO A 159 2.08 -16.16 3.24
C PRO A 159 0.79 -16.28 4.06
N VAL A 160 0.68 -15.48 5.10
CA VAL A 160 -0.48 -15.38 5.99
C VAL A 160 -1.00 -13.95 5.97
N PHE A 161 -2.32 -13.79 5.86
CA PHE A 161 -3.03 -12.52 6.00
C PHE A 161 -4.01 -12.64 7.16
N ALA A 162 -3.67 -12.06 8.30
CA ALA A 162 -4.48 -12.09 9.52
C ALA A 162 -5.32 -10.82 9.63
N PHE A 163 -6.64 -10.93 9.51
CA PHE A 163 -7.59 -9.83 9.68
C PHE A 163 -7.90 -9.60 11.16
N ASP A 164 -6.89 -9.17 11.91
CA ASP A 164 -6.83 -9.14 13.38
C ASP A 164 -6.74 -7.72 13.98
N ALA A 165 -6.68 -6.68 13.15
CA ALA A 165 -6.76 -5.29 13.58
C ALA A 165 -8.19 -4.91 14.00
N ALA A 166 -8.34 -3.90 14.86
CA ALA A 166 -9.65 -3.44 15.36
C ALA A 166 -10.63 -3.01 14.27
N THR A 167 -10.11 -2.56 13.13
CA THR A 167 -10.85 -2.10 11.94
C THR A 167 -10.92 -3.15 10.85
N SER A 168 -10.53 -4.39 11.13
CA SER A 168 -10.55 -5.46 10.13
C SER A 168 -11.98 -5.87 9.77
N PRO A 169 -12.27 -6.15 8.49
CA PRO A 169 -13.45 -6.94 8.15
C PRO A 169 -13.31 -8.36 8.72
N ASP A 170 -14.44 -9.01 9.00
CA ASP A 170 -14.48 -10.38 9.53
C ASP A 170 -14.16 -11.42 8.44
N LEU A 171 -12.88 -11.49 8.06
CA LEU A 171 -12.36 -12.38 7.01
C LEU A 171 -11.42 -13.47 7.53
N GLY A 172 -11.24 -13.53 8.86
CA GLY A 172 -10.43 -14.55 9.52
C GLY A 172 -8.93 -14.46 9.21
N THR A 173 -8.31 -15.61 8.97
CA THR A 173 -6.87 -15.74 8.71
C THR A 173 -6.64 -16.55 7.44
N VAL A 174 -6.12 -15.88 6.42
CA VAL A 174 -5.89 -16.48 5.10
C VAL A 174 -4.49 -17.05 5.05
N PHE A 175 -4.38 -18.37 4.91
CA PHE A 175 -3.12 -19.07 4.66
C PHE A 175 -3.04 -19.34 3.17
N ALA A 176 -2.09 -18.75 2.48
CA ALA A 176 -2.03 -18.81 1.03
C ALA A 176 -0.79 -19.54 0.52
N GLU A 177 -0.75 -19.79 -0.78
CA GLU A 177 0.39 -20.29 -1.52
C GLU A 177 0.47 -19.67 -2.90
N LYS A 178 1.67 -19.67 -3.50
CA LYS A 178 1.86 -19.11 -4.83
C LYS A 178 1.18 -20.00 -5.88
N GLY A 179 0.18 -19.45 -6.58
CA GLY A 179 -0.44 -20.10 -7.73
C GLY A 179 0.25 -19.70 -9.05
N ASN A 180 0.46 -18.40 -9.27
CA ASN A 180 1.15 -17.90 -10.47
C ASN A 180 1.83 -16.53 -10.22
N SER A 181 2.61 -16.06 -11.19
CA SER A 181 3.24 -14.73 -11.17
C SER A 181 3.28 -14.07 -12.54
N SER A 182 3.31 -12.74 -12.52
CA SER A 182 3.63 -11.88 -13.66
C SER A 182 4.78 -10.96 -13.29
N THR A 183 5.59 -10.53 -14.25
CA THR A 183 6.54 -9.45 -14.01
C THR A 183 5.79 -8.20 -13.55
N ALA A 184 6.46 -7.37 -12.74
CA ALA A 184 5.98 -6.03 -12.46
C ALA A 184 6.03 -5.19 -13.76
N PRO A 185 5.11 -4.25 -13.97
CA PRO A 185 5.18 -3.30 -15.07
C PRO A 185 6.53 -2.57 -15.10
N ALA A 186 7.03 -2.26 -16.31
CA ALA A 186 8.33 -1.61 -16.49
C ALA A 186 8.44 -0.21 -15.84
N ASN A 187 7.30 0.45 -15.60
CA ASN A 187 7.22 1.74 -14.93
C ASN A 187 6.99 1.63 -13.41
N ALA A 188 7.07 0.44 -12.82
CA ALA A 188 6.97 0.27 -11.37
C ALA A 188 8.16 0.94 -10.67
N VAL A 189 7.90 1.59 -9.52
CA VAL A 189 8.95 2.27 -8.75
C VAL A 189 9.97 1.24 -8.25
N PRO A 190 11.27 1.41 -8.52
CA PRO A 190 12.27 0.38 -8.26
C PRO A 190 12.68 0.27 -6.79
N GLY A 191 12.38 1.28 -5.98
CA GLY A 191 12.73 1.36 -4.56
C GLY A 191 12.48 2.75 -3.99
N VAL A 192 12.89 2.96 -2.73
CA VAL A 192 12.76 4.25 -2.04
C VAL A 192 13.54 5.32 -2.80
N ASN A 193 12.93 6.51 -2.99
CA ASN A 193 13.48 7.62 -3.76
C ASN A 193 13.88 7.24 -5.21
N GLY A 194 13.25 6.22 -5.79
CA GLY A 194 13.57 5.73 -7.13
C GLY A 194 14.90 4.95 -7.20
N VAL A 195 15.48 4.58 -6.06
CA VAL A 195 16.72 3.80 -5.99
C VAL A 195 16.42 2.40 -5.48
N GLY A 196 16.75 1.38 -6.27
CA GLY A 196 16.56 -0.02 -5.93
C GLY A 196 16.72 -0.93 -7.15
N ASN A 197 16.43 -2.21 -6.98
CA ASN A 197 16.61 -3.24 -8.01
C ASN A 197 15.31 -3.59 -8.77
N GLY A 198 14.24 -2.82 -8.56
CA GLY A 198 12.95 -3.04 -9.19
C GLY A 198 11.84 -3.40 -8.21
N ALA A 199 10.63 -3.54 -8.75
CA ALA A 199 9.47 -3.98 -8.00
C ALA A 199 9.30 -5.50 -8.03
N VAL A 200 8.90 -6.09 -6.90
CA VAL A 200 8.64 -7.54 -6.85
C VAL A 200 7.55 -7.96 -7.83
N PRO A 201 7.55 -9.20 -8.34
CA PRO A 201 6.56 -9.65 -9.31
C PRO A 201 5.13 -9.53 -8.78
N TRP A 202 4.18 -9.37 -9.69
CA TRP A 202 2.77 -9.52 -9.35
C TRP A 202 2.47 -11.00 -9.12
N LEU A 203 1.57 -11.30 -8.18
CA LEU A 203 1.26 -12.66 -7.78
C LEU A 203 -0.23 -12.93 -7.85
N TYR A 204 -0.55 -14.16 -8.26
CA TYR A 204 -1.80 -14.81 -7.96
C TYR A 204 -1.53 -15.87 -6.89
N LEU A 205 -2.27 -15.80 -5.79
CA LEU A 205 -2.20 -16.72 -4.66
C LEU A 205 -3.51 -17.48 -4.52
N THR A 206 -3.42 -18.79 -4.30
CA THR A 206 -4.54 -19.64 -3.89
C THR A 206 -4.53 -19.82 -2.38
N THR A 207 -5.68 -20.08 -1.78
CA THR A 207 -5.75 -20.34 -0.33
C THR A 207 -5.56 -21.83 -0.03
N ARG A 208 -4.92 -22.10 1.11
CA ARG A 208 -4.67 -23.44 1.65
C ARG A 208 -5.89 -23.92 2.45
N PRO A 209 -6.05 -25.25 2.63
CA PRO A 209 -7.12 -25.81 3.46
C PRO A 209 -7.12 -25.34 4.93
N THR A 210 -5.99 -24.87 5.44
CA THR A 210 -5.86 -24.31 6.80
C THR A 210 -6.37 -22.88 6.93
N THR A 211 -6.85 -22.27 5.84
CA THR A 211 -7.46 -20.94 5.86
C THR A 211 -8.70 -20.92 6.74
N GLN A 212 -8.80 -19.88 7.56
CA GLN A 212 -9.97 -19.58 8.37
C GLN A 212 -10.71 -18.44 7.67
N GLY A 213 -11.93 -18.70 7.20
CA GLY A 213 -12.71 -17.75 6.39
C GLY A 213 -12.88 -18.23 4.94
N ASP A 214 -13.57 -17.41 4.14
CA ASP A 214 -14.06 -17.83 2.82
C ASP A 214 -13.19 -17.40 1.64
N ILE A 215 -12.13 -16.62 1.88
CA ILE A 215 -11.22 -16.17 0.81
C ILE A 215 -10.63 -17.38 0.06
N LYS A 216 -10.71 -17.34 -1.27
CA LYS A 216 -10.22 -18.38 -2.19
C LYS A 216 -9.02 -17.93 -3.02
N ALA A 217 -8.91 -16.63 -3.29
CA ALA A 217 -7.81 -16.07 -4.07
C ALA A 217 -7.34 -14.72 -3.52
N VAL A 218 -6.03 -14.49 -3.59
CA VAL A 218 -5.41 -13.20 -3.29
C VAL A 218 -4.50 -12.79 -4.43
N TYR A 219 -4.63 -11.56 -4.91
CA TYR A 219 -3.74 -11.00 -5.94
C TYR A 219 -2.87 -9.92 -5.34
N ARG A 220 -1.57 -9.95 -5.60
CA ARG A 220 -0.63 -8.86 -5.32
C ARG A 220 -0.32 -8.12 -6.62
N LEU A 221 -0.79 -6.89 -6.75
CA LEU A 221 -0.69 -6.04 -7.94
C LEU A 221 -0.09 -4.67 -7.57
N ASN A 222 0.21 -3.84 -8.56
CA ASN A 222 0.77 -2.48 -8.38
C ASN A 222 1.96 -2.44 -7.41
N THR A 223 2.88 -3.39 -7.55
CA THR A 223 4.06 -3.49 -6.68
C THR A 223 5.01 -2.31 -6.89
N ALA A 224 5.63 -1.86 -5.79
CA ALA A 224 6.70 -0.88 -5.77
C ALA A 224 7.82 -1.41 -4.87
N GLY A 225 9.05 -1.40 -5.36
CA GLY A 225 10.23 -1.89 -4.64
C GLY A 225 10.20 -3.38 -4.28
N GLY A 226 11.11 -3.76 -3.38
CA GLY A 226 11.20 -5.09 -2.81
C GLY A 226 12.07 -6.08 -3.60
N GLN A 227 12.54 -5.78 -4.82
CA GLN A 227 13.48 -6.70 -5.49
C GLN A 227 14.86 -6.66 -4.81
N PRO A 228 15.49 -7.82 -4.59
CA PRO A 228 16.87 -7.89 -4.14
C PRO A 228 17.81 -7.56 -5.31
N PRO A 229 19.10 -7.29 -5.05
CA PRO A 229 20.10 -7.28 -6.12
C PRO A 229 20.18 -8.63 -6.83
N GLU A 230 20.72 -8.66 -8.05
CA GLU A 230 20.86 -9.89 -8.83
C GLU A 230 21.76 -10.93 -8.16
N THR A 231 22.74 -10.46 -7.37
CA THR A 231 23.68 -11.30 -6.62
C THR A 231 23.82 -10.83 -5.18
N CYS A 232 24.28 -11.72 -4.32
CA CYS A 232 24.60 -11.49 -2.92
C CYS A 232 25.92 -10.72 -2.69
N ALA A 233 26.51 -10.14 -3.73
CA ALA A 233 27.75 -9.39 -3.62
C ALA A 233 27.55 -8.18 -2.68
N ASN A 234 28.41 -8.07 -1.66
CA ASN A 234 28.33 -7.04 -0.62
C ASN A 234 27.03 -7.02 0.20
N MET A 235 26.25 -8.11 0.15
CA MET A 235 25.05 -8.26 0.98
C MET A 235 25.38 -9.04 2.26
N PRO A 236 24.75 -8.70 3.40
CA PRO A 236 24.82 -9.55 4.58
C PRO A 236 24.09 -10.89 4.33
N ALA A 237 24.34 -11.88 5.19
CA ALA A 237 23.73 -13.22 5.08
C ALA A 237 22.19 -13.20 5.11
N ALA A 238 21.59 -12.20 5.75
CA ALA A 238 20.17 -11.92 5.71
C ALA A 238 19.92 -10.41 5.63
N PHE A 239 18.95 -9.99 4.83
CA PHE A 239 18.58 -8.59 4.66
C PHE A 239 17.11 -8.43 4.28
N SER A 240 16.64 -7.20 4.35
CA SER A 240 15.27 -6.83 4.01
C SER A 240 15.26 -5.70 2.97
N VAL A 241 14.26 -5.72 2.09
CA VAL A 241 14.04 -4.67 1.08
C VAL A 241 12.63 -4.13 1.23
N ASP A 242 12.50 -2.82 1.35
CA ASP A 242 11.21 -2.13 1.42
C ASP A 242 10.36 -2.38 0.18
N TYR A 243 9.08 -2.68 0.40
CA TYR A 243 8.10 -2.83 -0.66
C TYR A 243 6.74 -2.26 -0.26
N ALA A 244 5.95 -1.94 -1.28
CA ALA A 244 4.52 -1.72 -1.16
C ALA A 244 3.77 -2.38 -2.33
N ALA A 245 2.49 -2.69 -2.16
CA ALA A 245 1.64 -3.26 -3.22
C ALA A 245 0.16 -3.11 -2.89
N VAL A 246 -0.71 -3.33 -3.88
CA VAL A 246 -2.16 -3.50 -3.69
C VAL A 246 -2.48 -4.98 -3.64
N TYR A 247 -3.33 -5.37 -2.69
CA TYR A 247 -3.80 -6.73 -2.50
C TYR A 247 -5.31 -6.81 -2.67
N TRP A 248 -5.77 -7.77 -3.47
CA TRP A 248 -7.19 -8.00 -3.76
C TRP A 248 -7.58 -9.38 -3.24
N PHE A 249 -8.57 -9.44 -2.35
CA PHE A 249 -9.05 -10.65 -1.69
C PHE A 249 -10.41 -11.05 -2.24
N TRP A 250 -10.48 -12.26 -2.80
CA TRP A 250 -11.66 -12.78 -3.49
C TRP A 250 -12.17 -14.04 -2.80
N LYS A 251 -13.49 -14.18 -2.68
CA LYS A 251 -14.17 -15.37 -2.13
C LYS A 251 -15.01 -16.07 -3.17
#